data_AF-A0A258MVH5-F1
#
_entry.id   AF-A0A258MVH5-F1
#
_cell.length_a   1.000
_cell.length_b   1.000
_cell.length_c   1.000
_cell.angle_alpha   90.00
_cell.angle_beta   90.00
_cell.angle_gamma   90.00
#
_symmetry.space_group_name_H-M   'P 1'
#
loop_
_entity.id
_entity.type
_entity.pdbx_description
1 polymer ?
#
loop_
_entity_poly.entity_id
_entity_poly.type
_entity_poly.pdbx_seq_one_letter_code
_entity_poly.pdbx_strand_id
1 'polypeptide(L)'
;MFNSARRYIALLALVLFSNCIRASTNDSILITQLLQKLDDLQIKENGIFPKGAFPSFRMYTPNKSRYKADVNPFFTGLVAFTLQHLMPDLSPSQQLQAKRIIERAKSVYPKFKNRKYPERNTYNFWPTDTVQIYPNGGWLNLFNKPQALADDLDDTVILLLAQNIDDSIANKVHDFMQLYRNGLKKKANNIVEKYQGIEAYSTWFGDKMPIELDVCVQANALYFVQYYHMPWSSTDSATLKLITNVIRDKEYINGANHLSPQYVRPSVVLYHFSRLMALKPIPELESLKASLVEETEKLLKDSDLFMDQVLLSTSLLRWGVQPPNLAPHKTKGLATLIED
;
A
#
# COMPACT_ATOMS: atom_id res chain seq x y z
N MET A 1 4.62 -13.96 -59.36
CA MET A 1 3.79 -14.15 -58.14
C MET A 1 4.54 -13.90 -56.82
N PHE A 2 5.86 -14.15 -56.71
CA PHE A 2 6.61 -13.96 -55.45
C PHE A 2 6.88 -12.49 -55.03
N ASN A 3 6.87 -11.54 -55.96
CA ASN A 3 7.16 -10.12 -55.66
C ASN A 3 6.00 -9.35 -55.04
N SER A 4 4.74 -9.75 -55.29
CA SER A 4 3.57 -9.11 -54.69
C SER A 4 3.42 -9.51 -53.22
N ALA A 5 3.58 -10.80 -52.90
CA ALA A 5 3.50 -11.31 -51.52
C ALA A 5 4.51 -10.64 -50.57
N ARG A 6 5.74 -10.40 -51.01
CA ARG A 6 6.77 -9.68 -50.22
C ARG A 6 6.41 -8.21 -49.94
N ARG A 7 5.74 -7.53 -50.89
CA ARG A 7 5.27 -6.15 -50.70
C ARG A 7 4.12 -6.06 -49.69
N TYR A 8 3.20 -7.02 -49.73
CA TYR A 8 2.10 -7.07 -48.74
C TYR A 8 2.60 -7.39 -47.33
N ILE A 9 3.58 -8.28 -47.18
CA ILE A 9 4.21 -8.58 -45.88
C ILE A 9 4.95 -7.35 -45.33
N ALA A 10 5.67 -6.60 -46.17
CA ALA A 10 6.34 -5.37 -45.75
C ALA A 10 5.35 -4.26 -45.33
N LEU A 11 4.24 -4.09 -46.06
CA LEU A 11 3.17 -3.17 -45.69
C LEU A 11 2.47 -3.59 -44.39
N LEU A 12 2.21 -4.88 -44.20
CA LEU A 12 1.62 -5.41 -42.96
C LEU A 12 2.56 -5.18 -41.78
N ALA A 13 3.86 -5.46 -41.94
CA ALA A 13 4.87 -5.21 -40.92
C ALA A 13 4.99 -3.72 -40.58
N LEU A 14 4.90 -2.83 -41.57
CA LEU A 14 4.96 -1.39 -41.37
C LEU A 14 3.71 -0.85 -40.65
N VAL A 15 2.51 -1.35 -40.98
CA VAL A 15 1.26 -1.00 -40.28
C VAL A 15 1.27 -1.54 -38.85
N LEU A 16 1.73 -2.77 -38.63
CA LEU A 16 1.88 -3.35 -37.29
C LEU A 16 2.91 -2.57 -36.46
N PHE A 17 4.08 -2.22 -37.03
CA PHE A 17 5.06 -1.35 -36.36
C PHE A 17 4.48 0.02 -36.03
N SER A 18 3.74 0.63 -36.97
CA SER A 18 3.13 1.96 -36.78
C SER A 18 2.09 1.95 -35.65
N ASN A 19 1.31 0.88 -35.54
CA ASN A 19 0.30 0.74 -34.49
C ASN A 19 0.93 0.43 -33.12
N CYS A 20 1.99 -0.39 -33.07
CA CYS A 20 2.77 -0.60 -31.85
C CYS A 20 3.45 0.68 -31.36
N ILE A 21 3.99 1.50 -32.27
CA ILE A 21 4.59 2.80 -31.92
C ILE A 21 3.51 3.77 -31.41
N ARG A 22 2.31 3.82 -32.01
CA ARG A 22 1.24 4.71 -31.54
C ARG A 22 0.70 4.34 -30.16
N ALA A 23 0.53 3.04 -29.88
CA ALA A 23 0.11 2.58 -28.55
C ALA A 23 1.16 2.94 -27.48
N SER A 24 2.44 2.65 -27.73
CA SER A 24 3.52 2.99 -26.78
C SER A 24 3.73 4.50 -26.59
N THR A 25 3.46 5.31 -27.62
CA THR A 25 3.57 6.78 -27.53
C THR A 25 2.46 7.39 -26.68
N ASN A 26 1.21 6.93 -26.83
CA ASN A 26 0.09 7.42 -26.03
C ASN A 26 0.23 7.05 -24.55
N ASP A 27 0.68 5.82 -24.26
CA ASP A 27 0.95 5.38 -22.89
C ASP A 27 2.08 6.22 -22.25
N SER A 28 3.13 6.54 -23.02
CA SER A 28 4.23 7.39 -22.57
C SER A 28 3.78 8.82 -22.20
N ILE A 29 2.85 9.41 -22.96
CA ILE A 29 2.30 10.74 -22.65
C ILE A 29 1.49 10.69 -21.36
N LEU A 30 0.61 9.69 -21.21
CA LEU A 30 -0.23 9.55 -20.01
C LEU A 30 0.63 9.36 -18.75
N ILE A 31 1.62 8.46 -18.79
CA ILE A 31 2.53 8.23 -17.67
C ILE A 31 3.28 9.52 -17.31
N THR A 32 3.75 10.27 -18.30
CA THR A 32 4.41 11.56 -18.07
C THR A 32 3.48 12.56 -17.37
N GLN A 33 2.20 12.63 -17.78
CA GLN A 33 1.21 13.49 -17.13
C GLN A 33 0.93 13.05 -15.68
N LEU A 34 0.85 11.75 -15.42
CA LEU A 34 0.64 11.23 -14.07
C LEU A 34 1.84 11.52 -13.16
N LEU A 35 3.07 11.35 -13.65
CA LEU A 35 4.28 11.72 -12.91
C LEU A 35 4.37 13.22 -12.65
N GLN A 36 3.96 14.06 -13.61
CA GLN A 36 3.87 15.50 -13.39
C GLN A 36 2.85 15.85 -12.30
N LYS A 37 1.68 15.20 -12.31
CA LYS A 37 0.68 15.39 -11.25
C LYS A 37 1.20 14.98 -9.87
N LEU A 38 1.90 13.85 -9.78
CA LEU A 38 2.57 13.45 -8.52
C LEU A 38 3.60 14.49 -8.09
N ASP A 39 4.38 15.02 -9.03
CA ASP A 39 5.35 16.07 -8.74
C ASP A 39 4.68 17.35 -8.21
N ASP A 40 3.57 17.76 -8.82
CA ASP A 40 2.81 18.96 -8.46
C ASP A 40 2.13 18.82 -7.09
N LEU A 41 1.64 17.62 -6.77
CA LEU A 41 1.01 17.31 -5.47
C LEU A 41 2.02 17.19 -4.32
N GLN A 42 3.28 16.86 -4.61
CA GLN A 42 4.29 16.70 -3.58
C GLN A 42 4.71 18.05 -2.98
N ILE A 43 4.70 18.15 -1.66
CA ILE A 43 4.98 19.41 -0.95
C ILE A 43 6.40 19.90 -1.21
N LYS A 44 6.53 21.16 -1.67
CA LYS A 44 7.81 21.77 -2.06
C LYS A 44 8.48 22.56 -0.94
N GLU A 45 7.69 23.03 0.03
CA GLU A 45 8.11 23.87 1.15
C GLU A 45 7.44 23.41 2.44
N ASN A 46 8.12 23.57 3.58
CA ASN A 46 7.56 23.16 4.87
C ASN A 46 6.35 24.01 5.23
N GLY A 47 5.27 23.37 5.69
CA GLY A 47 4.09 24.00 6.23
C GLY A 47 3.38 23.07 7.20
N ILE A 48 2.07 22.87 7.03
CA ILE A 48 1.33 21.82 7.76
C ILE A 48 1.95 20.44 7.51
N PHE A 49 2.27 20.16 6.24
CA PHE A 49 2.98 18.96 5.83
C PHE A 49 4.47 19.25 5.66
N PRO A 50 5.36 18.29 5.96
CA PRO A 50 6.79 18.46 5.74
C PRO A 50 7.11 18.46 4.24
N LYS A 51 8.16 19.21 3.86
CA LYS A 51 8.70 19.22 2.50
C LYS A 51 9.01 17.79 2.04
N GLY A 52 8.52 17.44 0.86
CA GLY A 52 8.66 16.11 0.26
C GLY A 52 7.50 15.15 0.55
N ALA A 53 6.58 15.49 1.46
CA ALA A 53 5.42 14.64 1.73
C ALA A 53 4.35 14.75 0.65
N PHE A 54 3.57 13.69 0.51
CA PHE A 54 2.27 13.70 -0.13
C PHE A 54 1.20 13.99 0.95
N PRO A 55 0.40 15.05 0.81
CA PRO A 55 -0.64 15.39 1.78
C PRO A 55 -1.67 14.28 1.93
N SER A 56 -2.04 13.99 3.17
CA SER A 56 -3.17 13.13 3.49
C SER A 56 -4.10 13.82 4.50
N PHE A 57 -5.39 13.52 4.37
CA PHE A 57 -6.44 14.17 5.14
C PHE A 57 -7.38 13.12 5.70
N ARG A 58 -7.84 13.35 6.93
CA ARG A 58 -8.85 12.54 7.60
C ARG A 58 -10.17 13.25 7.62
N MET A 59 -11.23 12.54 7.26
CA MET A 59 -12.62 12.96 7.46
C MET A 59 -13.20 12.23 8.67
N TYR A 60 -13.86 12.96 9.58
CA TYR A 60 -14.54 12.35 10.72
C TYR A 60 -15.99 12.04 10.35
N THR A 61 -16.40 10.78 10.51
CA THR A 61 -17.74 10.28 10.14
C THR A 61 -18.92 11.13 10.65
N PRO A 62 -18.90 11.70 11.88
CA PRO A 62 -20.00 12.53 12.36
C PRO A 62 -20.11 13.91 11.67
N ASN A 63 -19.06 14.34 10.97
CA ASN A 63 -19.01 15.65 10.31
C ASN A 63 -18.29 15.52 8.94
N LYS A 64 -19.02 14.97 7.98
CA LYS A 64 -18.56 14.64 6.62
C LYS A 64 -18.10 15.83 5.78
N SER A 65 -18.18 17.06 6.28
CA SER A 65 -17.70 18.25 5.57
C SER A 65 -16.35 18.78 6.09
N ARG A 66 -15.76 18.14 7.10
CA ARG A 66 -14.51 18.62 7.71
C ARG A 66 -13.35 17.64 7.49
N TYR A 67 -12.49 17.99 6.55
CA TYR A 67 -11.17 17.40 6.39
C TYR A 67 -10.19 18.03 7.37
N LYS A 68 -9.39 17.19 8.04
CA LYS A 68 -8.24 17.64 8.82
C LYS A 68 -6.98 17.06 8.24
N ALA A 69 -5.92 17.86 8.19
CA ALA A 69 -4.60 17.36 7.83
C ALA A 69 -4.21 16.23 8.79
N ASP A 70 -3.78 15.11 8.21
CA ASP A 70 -3.30 13.93 8.93
C ASP A 70 -1.84 13.73 8.52
N VAL A 71 -0.91 14.25 9.32
CA VAL A 71 0.51 14.22 8.96
C VAL A 71 1.04 12.82 9.25
N ASN A 72 1.00 11.92 8.28
CA ASN A 72 1.51 10.56 8.37
C ASN A 72 2.46 10.23 7.19
N PRO A 73 3.31 9.20 7.32
CA PRO A 73 4.27 8.87 6.30
C PRO A 73 3.74 7.85 5.29
N PHE A 74 2.65 7.13 5.61
CA PHE A 74 2.16 5.97 4.87
C PHE A 74 2.07 6.20 3.36
N PHE A 75 1.24 7.16 2.92
CA PHE A 75 1.06 7.43 1.49
C PHE A 75 2.32 7.95 0.81
N THR A 76 3.13 8.72 1.53
CA THR A 76 4.43 9.20 1.03
C THR A 76 5.37 8.03 0.76
N GLY A 77 5.44 7.07 1.68
CA GLY A 77 6.18 5.82 1.54
C GLY A 77 5.64 4.95 0.43
N LEU A 78 4.33 4.72 0.39
CA LEU A 78 3.66 3.87 -0.59
C LEU A 78 3.86 4.39 -2.02
N VAL A 79 3.74 5.70 -2.26
CA VAL A 79 4.01 6.30 -3.57
C VAL A 79 5.47 6.10 -3.96
N ALA A 80 6.42 6.39 -3.06
CA ALA A 80 7.84 6.22 -3.33
C ALA A 80 8.20 4.75 -3.65
N PHE A 81 7.69 3.81 -2.85
CA PHE A 81 7.87 2.38 -3.07
C PHE A 81 7.27 1.92 -4.40
N THR A 82 6.05 2.36 -4.72
CA THR A 82 5.40 2.02 -6.00
C THR A 82 6.19 2.55 -7.19
N LEU A 83 6.66 3.81 -7.12
CA LEU A 83 7.49 4.39 -8.18
C LEU A 83 8.83 3.66 -8.35
N GLN A 84 9.42 3.13 -7.28
CA GLN A 84 10.63 2.31 -7.38
C GLN A 84 10.37 1.02 -8.16
N HIS A 85 9.26 0.33 -7.86
CA HIS A 85 8.89 -0.89 -8.56
C HIS A 85 8.62 -0.65 -10.05
N LEU A 86 8.02 0.49 -10.40
CA LEU A 86 7.72 0.85 -11.78
C LEU A 86 8.94 1.35 -12.57
N MET A 87 10.09 1.64 -11.93
CA MET A 87 11.28 2.19 -12.60
C MET A 87 11.68 1.46 -13.89
N PRO A 88 11.70 0.11 -13.95
CA PRO A 88 12.10 -0.62 -15.15
C PRO A 88 11.20 -0.35 -16.36
N ASP A 89 9.93 0.00 -16.14
CA ASP A 89 8.92 0.22 -17.18
C ASP A 89 8.84 1.69 -17.63
N LEU A 90 9.55 2.59 -16.94
CA LEU A 90 9.58 4.01 -17.26
C LEU A 90 10.67 4.33 -18.30
N SER A 91 10.39 5.27 -19.19
CA SER A 91 11.42 5.85 -20.08
C SER A 91 12.49 6.59 -19.27
N PRO A 92 13.70 6.84 -19.83
CA PRO A 92 14.78 7.51 -19.09
C PRO A 92 14.40 8.87 -18.48
N SER A 93 13.57 9.66 -19.19
CA SER A 93 13.08 10.95 -18.71
C SER A 93 12.11 10.81 -17.53
N GLN A 94 11.21 9.84 -17.61
CA GLN A 94 10.24 9.50 -16.56
C GLN A 94 10.93 8.93 -15.32
N GLN A 95 11.94 8.06 -15.50
CA GLN A 95 12.76 7.56 -14.41
C GLN A 95 13.43 8.71 -13.64
N LEU A 96 13.97 9.72 -14.34
CA LEU A 96 14.58 10.87 -13.70
C LEU A 96 13.56 11.67 -12.87
N GLN A 97 12.36 11.87 -13.38
CA GLN A 97 11.28 12.53 -12.63
C GLN A 97 10.86 11.72 -11.41
N ALA A 98 10.61 10.43 -11.57
CA ALA A 98 10.24 9.54 -10.48
C ALA A 98 11.34 9.48 -9.40
N LYS A 99 12.63 9.44 -9.77
CA LYS A 99 13.75 9.50 -8.82
C LYS A 99 13.72 10.78 -7.99
N ARG A 100 13.46 11.94 -8.59
CA ARG A 100 13.33 13.21 -7.84
C ARG A 100 12.15 13.20 -6.86
N ILE A 101 11.04 12.55 -7.20
CA ILE A 101 9.88 12.40 -6.30
C ILE A 101 10.26 11.49 -5.12
N ILE A 102 10.87 10.34 -5.41
CA ILE A 102 11.31 9.36 -4.41
C ILE A 102 12.31 9.97 -3.44
N GLU A 103 13.34 10.68 -3.91
CA GLU A 103 14.37 11.25 -3.03
C GLU A 103 13.79 12.35 -2.11
N ARG A 104 12.83 13.13 -2.58
CA ARG A 104 12.10 14.07 -1.72
C ARG A 104 11.24 13.34 -0.69
N ALA A 105 10.55 12.26 -1.07
CA ALA A 105 9.76 11.45 -0.14
C ALA A 105 10.64 10.86 0.97
N LYS A 106 11.80 10.30 0.62
CA LYS A 106 12.76 9.73 1.60
C LYS A 106 13.22 10.74 2.65
N SER A 107 13.37 12.02 2.27
CA SER A 107 13.78 13.07 3.22
C SER A 107 12.77 13.31 4.36
N VAL A 108 11.54 12.83 4.22
CA VAL A 108 10.46 12.97 5.22
C VAL A 108 10.58 11.92 6.33
N TYR A 109 11.07 10.72 6.02
CA TYR A 109 10.98 9.56 6.92
C TYR A 109 11.64 9.73 8.29
N PRO A 110 12.78 10.45 8.43
CA PRO A 110 13.38 10.69 9.75
C PRO A 110 12.44 11.36 10.76
N LYS A 111 11.43 12.12 10.30
CA LYS A 111 10.44 12.77 11.17
C LYS A 111 9.52 11.79 11.91
N PHE A 112 9.39 10.57 11.38
CA PHE A 112 8.50 9.52 11.89
C PHE A 112 9.27 8.39 12.57
N LYS A 113 10.60 8.38 12.48
CA LYS A 113 11.44 7.32 13.06
C LYS A 113 11.37 7.34 14.58
N ASN A 114 11.43 6.16 15.21
CA ASN A 114 11.51 6.06 16.66
C ASN A 114 12.74 6.82 17.20
N ARG A 115 12.53 7.80 18.07
CA ARG A 115 13.61 8.61 18.66
C ARG A 115 14.21 8.03 19.93
N LYS A 116 13.45 7.19 20.64
CA LYS A 116 13.90 6.59 21.90
C LYS A 116 14.85 5.41 21.66
N TYR A 117 14.58 4.66 20.60
CA TYR A 117 15.31 3.45 20.21
C TYR A 117 15.54 3.47 18.68
N PRO A 118 16.32 4.42 18.14
CA PRO A 118 16.51 4.59 16.70
C PRO A 118 17.11 3.37 16.01
N GLU A 119 17.84 2.52 16.74
CA GLU A 119 18.42 1.27 16.27
C GLU A 119 17.38 0.21 15.87
N ARG A 120 16.13 0.34 16.35
CA ARG A 120 15.02 -0.56 15.99
C ARG A 120 14.56 -0.39 14.55
N ASN A 121 14.87 0.73 13.92
CA ASN A 121 14.42 1.07 12.56
C ASN A 121 12.90 0.97 12.36
N THR A 122 12.14 1.29 13.41
CA THR A 122 10.68 1.36 13.41
C THR A 122 10.20 2.80 13.27
N TYR A 123 8.99 2.95 12.75
CA TYR A 123 8.39 4.24 12.41
C TYR A 123 6.99 4.35 12.98
N ASN A 124 6.62 5.57 13.33
CA ASN A 124 5.33 5.92 13.91
C ASN A 124 4.39 6.50 12.86
N PHE A 125 3.08 6.30 13.06
CA PHE A 125 2.06 6.89 12.19
C PHE A 125 2.06 8.42 12.24
N TRP A 126 2.37 9.02 13.39
CA TRP A 126 2.51 10.47 13.54
C TRP A 126 3.95 10.89 13.83
N PRO A 127 4.32 12.17 13.58
CA PRO A 127 5.66 12.65 13.82
C PRO A 127 6.13 12.42 15.26
N THR A 128 7.36 11.94 15.41
CA THR A 128 7.97 11.70 16.73
C THR A 128 8.73 12.92 17.25
N ASP A 129 8.93 13.93 16.39
CA ASP A 129 9.56 15.21 16.72
C ASP A 129 8.63 16.18 17.45
N THR A 130 7.32 15.98 17.32
CA THR A 130 6.26 16.80 17.90
C THR A 130 5.26 15.88 18.62
N VAL A 131 5.42 15.74 19.94
CA VAL A 131 4.58 14.81 20.74
C VAL A 131 3.12 15.25 20.70
N GLN A 132 2.29 14.55 19.91
CA GLN A 132 0.83 14.67 19.91
C GLN A 132 0.22 13.26 19.87
N ILE A 133 -0.72 12.95 20.77
CA ILE A 133 -1.44 11.65 20.77
C ILE A 133 -2.44 11.60 19.60
N TYR A 134 -3.04 12.75 19.25
CA TYR A 134 -3.87 12.94 18.05
C TYR A 134 -3.70 14.38 17.54
N PRO A 135 -3.26 14.61 16.30
CA PRO A 135 -3.35 15.92 15.69
C PRO A 135 -4.81 16.39 15.75
N ASN A 136 -5.05 17.57 16.33
CA ASN A 136 -6.38 18.15 16.59
C ASN A 136 -7.20 17.57 17.77
N GLY A 137 -6.57 16.89 18.73
CA GLY A 137 -7.21 16.36 19.95
C GLY A 137 -7.59 17.39 21.04
N GLY A 138 -7.26 18.67 20.84
CA GLY A 138 -7.61 19.74 21.80
C GLY A 138 -7.02 19.51 23.19
N TRP A 139 -7.86 19.56 24.23
CA TRP A 139 -7.46 19.39 25.64
C TRP A 139 -6.89 18.00 25.96
N LEU A 140 -7.18 16.98 25.14
CA LEU A 140 -6.59 15.64 25.27
C LEU A 140 -5.07 15.65 25.09
N ASN A 141 -4.53 16.67 24.40
CA ASN A 141 -3.09 16.85 24.25
C ASN A 141 -2.37 17.30 25.54
N LEU A 142 -3.09 17.60 26.62
CA LEU A 142 -2.46 17.94 27.91
C LEU A 142 -1.97 16.69 28.68
N PHE A 143 -2.41 15.49 28.28
CA PHE A 143 -2.01 14.20 28.88
C PHE A 143 -0.90 13.49 28.07
N ASN A 144 -0.18 14.23 27.22
CA ASN A 144 0.57 13.76 26.04
C ASN A 144 1.73 12.75 26.23
N LYS A 145 2.32 12.59 27.42
CA LYS A 145 3.57 11.81 27.57
C LYS A 145 3.41 10.29 27.73
N PRO A 146 2.41 9.74 28.46
CA PRO A 146 2.34 8.29 28.71
C PRO A 146 1.68 7.46 27.60
N GLN A 147 0.98 8.10 26.66
CA GLN A 147 0.09 7.50 25.65
C GLN A 147 0.50 7.81 24.20
N ALA A 148 1.73 8.27 23.96
CA ALA A 148 2.24 8.40 22.59
C ALA A 148 2.04 7.06 21.86
N LEU A 149 1.47 7.11 20.65
CA LEU A 149 1.17 5.95 19.83
C LEU A 149 2.45 5.10 19.70
N ALA A 150 2.32 3.78 19.75
CA ALA A 150 3.45 2.91 19.45
C ALA A 150 3.84 3.05 17.97
N ASP A 151 5.04 2.61 17.62
CA ASP A 151 5.39 2.49 16.21
C ASP A 151 4.45 1.51 15.52
N ASP A 152 4.18 1.79 14.25
CA ASP A 152 3.23 1.10 13.41
C ASP A 152 3.96 0.12 12.47
N LEU A 153 3.48 -1.11 12.40
CA LEU A 153 4.08 -2.16 11.58
C LEU A 153 3.96 -1.84 10.09
N ASP A 154 2.81 -1.30 9.66
CA ASP A 154 2.52 -1.01 8.26
C ASP A 154 3.40 0.12 7.73
N ASP A 155 3.45 1.25 8.46
CA ASP A 155 4.35 2.35 8.17
C ASP A 155 5.79 1.88 8.18
N THR A 156 6.18 1.07 9.17
CA THR A 156 7.56 0.58 9.27
C THR A 156 7.95 -0.20 8.03
N VAL A 157 7.20 -1.24 7.66
CA VAL A 157 7.59 -2.09 6.53
C VAL A 157 7.52 -1.33 5.20
N ILE A 158 6.51 -0.48 4.99
CA ILE A 158 6.37 0.32 3.77
C ILE A 158 7.51 1.34 3.64
N LEU A 159 7.88 2.03 4.72
CA LEU A 159 8.98 2.99 4.70
C LEU A 159 10.34 2.32 4.51
N LEU A 160 10.55 1.13 5.06
CA LEU A 160 11.80 0.38 4.85
C LEU A 160 11.90 -0.11 3.40
N LEU A 161 10.81 -0.63 2.82
CA LEU A 161 10.72 -0.96 1.39
C LEU A 161 11.02 0.27 0.53
N ALA A 162 10.40 1.42 0.83
CA ALA A 162 10.60 2.67 0.11
C ALA A 162 12.02 3.25 0.28
N GLN A 163 12.78 2.83 1.28
CA GLN A 163 14.18 3.19 1.45
C GLN A 163 15.13 2.27 0.69
N ASN A 164 14.66 1.07 0.30
CA ASN A 164 15.49 -0.01 -0.20
C ASN A 164 16.68 -0.26 0.75
N ILE A 165 16.36 -0.49 2.02
CA ILE A 165 17.36 -0.74 3.08
C ILE A 165 18.17 -2.01 2.80
N ASP A 166 19.29 -2.16 3.49
CA ASP A 166 20.10 -3.37 3.47
C ASP A 166 19.39 -4.56 4.15
N ASP A 167 19.60 -5.77 3.64
CA ASP A 167 19.08 -7.03 4.19
C ASP A 167 19.40 -7.18 5.68
N SER A 168 20.57 -6.71 6.14
CA SER A 168 20.95 -6.79 7.56
C SER A 168 20.05 -5.96 8.48
N ILE A 169 19.53 -4.83 7.99
CA ILE A 169 18.55 -4.02 8.72
C ILE A 169 17.19 -4.70 8.65
N ALA A 170 16.84 -5.25 7.49
CA ALA A 170 15.55 -5.91 7.28
C ALA A 170 15.39 -7.13 8.20
N ASN A 171 16.43 -7.97 8.32
CA ASN A 171 16.47 -9.11 9.23
C ASN A 171 16.31 -8.68 10.70
N LYS A 172 17.00 -7.61 11.14
CA LYS A 172 16.85 -7.09 12.51
C LYS A 172 15.43 -6.62 12.81
N VAL A 173 14.77 -5.99 11.83
CA VAL A 173 13.38 -5.56 11.97
C VAL A 173 12.45 -6.76 12.00
N HIS A 174 12.67 -7.77 11.15
CA HIS A 174 11.91 -9.02 11.16
C HIS A 174 12.03 -9.77 12.48
N ASP A 175 13.23 -9.86 13.06
CA ASP A 175 13.45 -10.40 14.41
C ASP A 175 12.64 -9.60 15.46
N PHE A 176 12.64 -8.27 15.34
CA PHE A 176 11.89 -7.40 16.24
C PHE A 176 10.38 -7.57 16.09
N MET A 177 9.86 -7.77 14.87
CA MET A 177 8.44 -8.07 14.61
C MET A 177 7.97 -9.31 15.36
N GLN A 178 8.82 -10.32 15.54
CA GLN A 178 8.46 -11.55 16.27
C GLN A 178 8.06 -11.30 17.73
N LEU A 179 8.55 -10.20 18.32
CA LEU A 179 8.26 -9.81 19.70
C LEU A 179 6.89 -9.17 19.87
N TYR A 180 6.19 -8.87 18.78
CA TYR A 180 4.89 -8.22 18.76
C TYR A 180 3.90 -9.03 17.92
N ARG A 181 3.45 -10.14 18.52
CA ARG A 181 2.43 -11.00 17.94
C ARG A 181 1.30 -11.26 18.92
N ASN A 182 0.15 -11.60 18.38
CA ASN A 182 -1.01 -11.98 19.17
C ASN A 182 -0.72 -13.21 20.04
N GLY A 183 -1.19 -13.18 21.29
CA GLY A 183 -1.02 -14.27 22.26
C GLY A 183 0.29 -14.24 23.04
N LEU A 184 1.32 -13.49 22.60
CA LEU A 184 2.61 -13.45 23.30
C LEU A 184 2.54 -12.64 24.62
N LYS A 185 2.07 -11.39 24.55
CA LYS A 185 1.91 -10.51 25.72
C LYS A 185 0.46 -10.21 26.05
N LYS A 186 -0.37 -10.05 25.02
CA LYS A 186 -1.81 -9.79 25.12
C LYS A 186 -2.53 -10.53 23.99
N LYS A 187 -3.85 -10.65 24.10
CA LYS A 187 -4.71 -11.21 23.05
C LYS A 187 -5.41 -10.10 22.29
N ALA A 188 -5.56 -10.28 20.99
CA ALA A 188 -6.37 -9.44 20.13
C ALA A 188 -7.86 -9.59 20.49
N ASN A 189 -8.56 -8.46 20.54
CA ASN A 189 -10.01 -8.41 20.78
C ASN A 189 -10.77 -7.75 19.62
N ASN A 190 -10.07 -7.22 18.61
CA ASN A 190 -10.68 -6.55 17.46
C ASN A 190 -11.12 -7.52 16.35
N ILE A 191 -10.64 -8.77 16.38
CA ILE A 191 -10.88 -9.76 15.34
C ILE A 191 -11.98 -10.76 15.71
N VAL A 192 -12.61 -11.36 14.70
CA VAL A 192 -13.60 -12.46 14.84
C VAL A 192 -13.03 -13.58 15.73
N GLU A 193 -13.86 -14.08 16.66
CA GLU A 193 -13.46 -15.01 17.73
C GLU A 193 -12.63 -16.21 17.22
N LYS A 194 -13.03 -16.81 16.09
CA LYS A 194 -12.33 -17.94 15.47
C LYS A 194 -10.85 -17.67 15.12
N TYR A 195 -10.45 -16.41 14.99
CA TYR A 195 -9.08 -16.01 14.64
C TYR A 195 -8.25 -15.53 15.85
N GLN A 196 -8.87 -15.32 17.02
CA GLN A 196 -8.19 -14.78 18.21
C GLN A 196 -7.05 -15.67 18.73
N GLY A 197 -7.05 -16.96 18.40
CA GLY A 197 -5.98 -17.89 18.75
C GLY A 197 -4.79 -17.91 17.80
N ILE A 198 -4.82 -17.16 16.69
CA ILE A 198 -3.75 -17.16 15.69
C ILE A 198 -2.66 -16.18 16.11
N GLU A 199 -1.42 -16.66 16.26
CA GLU A 199 -0.25 -15.86 16.65
C GLU A 199 0.30 -15.00 15.49
N ALA A 200 -0.56 -14.28 14.77
CA ALA A 200 -0.17 -13.36 13.71
C ALA A 200 0.41 -12.05 14.29
N TYR A 201 1.05 -11.23 13.44
CA TYR A 201 1.67 -9.98 13.87
C TYR A 201 0.66 -8.98 14.43
N SER A 202 1.06 -8.24 15.45
CA SER A 202 0.34 -7.05 15.91
C SER A 202 0.60 -5.87 14.98
N THR A 203 -0.43 -5.07 14.71
CA THR A 203 -0.28 -3.78 14.00
C THR A 203 0.69 -2.84 14.71
N TRP A 204 0.75 -2.90 16.04
CA TRP A 204 1.52 -1.97 16.87
C TRP A 204 2.74 -2.63 17.54
N PHE A 205 3.89 -1.95 17.55
CA PHE A 205 5.12 -2.34 18.26
C PHE A 205 5.17 -1.90 19.74
N GLY A 206 4.02 -1.86 20.43
CA GLY A 206 3.94 -1.23 21.76
C GLY A 206 3.24 -2.04 22.82
N ASP A 207 3.88 -2.19 23.98
CA ASP A 207 3.33 -2.90 25.14
C ASP A 207 2.13 -2.19 25.79
N LYS A 208 1.94 -0.90 25.51
CA LYS A 208 0.81 -0.11 26.03
C LYS A 208 -0.40 -0.12 25.09
N MET A 209 -0.21 -0.40 23.81
CA MET A 209 -1.29 -0.49 22.84
C MET A 209 -2.05 -1.83 23.00
N PRO A 210 -3.34 -1.89 22.62
CA PRO A 210 -3.99 -3.17 22.41
C PRO A 210 -3.27 -3.94 21.30
N ILE A 211 -3.35 -5.27 21.34
CA ILE A 211 -2.98 -6.06 20.18
C ILE A 211 -4.12 -5.94 19.18
N GLU A 212 -3.79 -5.46 17.99
CA GLU A 212 -4.71 -5.30 16.89
C GLU A 212 -4.22 -6.19 15.74
N LEU A 213 -5.13 -6.98 15.19
CA LEU A 213 -4.87 -7.73 13.97
C LEU A 213 -5.58 -7.02 12.81
N ASP A 214 -4.79 -6.53 11.86
CA ASP A 214 -5.27 -5.96 10.60
C ASP A 214 -4.71 -6.76 9.41
N VAL A 215 -5.59 -7.31 8.58
CA VAL A 215 -5.20 -8.23 7.49
C VAL A 215 -4.39 -7.55 6.37
N CYS A 216 -4.58 -6.24 6.15
CA CYS A 216 -3.78 -5.51 5.16
C CYS A 216 -2.36 -5.28 5.69
N VAL A 217 -2.24 -4.97 6.97
CA VAL A 217 -0.94 -4.87 7.67
C VAL A 217 -0.22 -6.22 7.64
N GLN A 218 -0.95 -7.32 7.88
CA GLN A 218 -0.41 -8.67 7.75
C GLN A 218 0.16 -8.94 6.35
N ALA A 219 -0.57 -8.55 5.30
CA ALA A 219 -0.12 -8.74 3.93
C ALA A 219 1.15 -7.94 3.63
N ASN A 220 1.28 -6.72 4.17
CA ASN A 220 2.46 -5.88 4.01
C ASN A 220 3.66 -6.42 4.77
N ALA A 221 3.44 -6.97 5.97
CA ALA A 221 4.47 -7.67 6.73
C ALA A 221 5.02 -8.89 5.96
N LEU A 222 4.15 -9.75 5.41
CA LEU A 222 4.59 -10.89 4.61
C LEU A 222 5.24 -10.46 3.29
N TYR A 223 4.77 -9.38 2.67
CA TYR A 223 5.40 -8.81 1.47
C TYR A 223 6.86 -8.41 1.79
N PHE A 224 7.08 -7.73 2.91
CA PHE A 224 8.41 -7.33 3.37
C PHE A 224 9.33 -8.53 3.61
N VAL A 225 8.82 -9.57 4.27
CA VAL A 225 9.55 -10.83 4.50
C VAL A 225 9.97 -11.49 3.19
N GLN A 226 9.04 -11.57 2.22
CA GLN A 226 9.35 -12.13 0.90
C GLN A 226 10.32 -11.27 0.08
N TYR A 227 10.17 -9.94 0.11
CA TYR A 227 10.97 -9.01 -0.68
C TYR A 227 12.45 -9.09 -0.32
N TYR A 228 12.73 -9.23 0.98
CA TYR A 228 14.08 -9.39 1.52
C TYR A 228 14.53 -10.85 1.63
N HIS A 229 13.77 -11.80 1.06
CA HIS A 229 14.12 -13.23 1.01
C HIS A 229 14.40 -13.84 2.39
N MET A 230 13.72 -13.34 3.43
CA MET A 230 13.95 -13.78 4.79
C MET A 230 13.36 -15.18 5.04
N PRO A 231 14.00 -16.01 5.87
CA PRO A 231 13.44 -17.29 6.26
C PRO A 231 12.15 -17.08 7.05
N TRP A 232 11.13 -17.87 6.75
CA TRP A 232 9.84 -17.75 7.42
C TRP A 232 9.93 -18.24 8.87
N SER A 233 9.45 -17.40 9.78
CA SER A 233 9.25 -17.73 11.19
C SER A 233 7.92 -18.47 11.42
N SER A 234 7.70 -18.88 12.67
CA SER A 234 6.39 -19.40 13.08
C SER A 234 5.29 -18.33 13.01
N THR A 235 5.63 -17.07 13.28
CA THR A 235 4.70 -15.92 13.21
C THR A 235 4.34 -15.62 11.76
N ASP A 236 5.28 -15.74 10.80
CA ASP A 236 4.99 -15.60 9.37
C ASP A 236 4.01 -16.67 8.90
N SER A 237 4.26 -17.91 9.31
CA SER A 237 3.39 -19.06 8.99
C SER A 237 1.99 -18.88 9.61
N ALA A 238 1.91 -18.40 10.84
CA ALA A 238 0.63 -18.07 11.50
C ALA A 238 -0.09 -16.91 10.80
N THR A 239 0.65 -15.91 10.34
CA THR A 239 0.12 -14.78 9.58
C THR A 239 -0.44 -15.21 8.23
N LEU A 240 0.25 -16.09 7.50
CA LEU A 240 -0.27 -16.70 6.28
C LEU A 240 -1.53 -17.53 6.57
N LYS A 241 -1.55 -18.29 7.66
CA LYS A 241 -2.74 -19.04 8.09
C LYS A 241 -3.93 -18.11 8.35
N LEU A 242 -3.71 -16.95 8.97
CA LEU A 242 -4.76 -15.95 9.15
C LEU A 242 -5.29 -15.46 7.80
N ILE A 243 -4.42 -15.02 6.89
CA ILE A 243 -4.82 -14.53 5.56
C ILE A 243 -5.59 -15.60 4.77
N THR A 244 -5.07 -16.83 4.72
CA THR A 244 -5.72 -17.93 3.99
C THR A 244 -7.09 -18.28 4.57
N ASN A 245 -7.25 -18.26 5.89
CA ASN A 245 -8.55 -18.47 6.52
C ASN A 245 -9.53 -17.33 6.23
N VAL A 246 -9.08 -16.08 6.30
CA VAL A 246 -9.90 -14.90 5.94
C VAL A 246 -10.40 -14.99 4.49
N ILE A 247 -9.55 -15.44 3.56
CA ILE A 247 -9.91 -15.62 2.15
C ILE A 247 -10.93 -16.75 1.99
N ARG A 248 -10.67 -17.93 2.57
CA ARG A 248 -11.56 -19.10 2.49
C ARG A 248 -12.95 -18.80 3.04
N ASP A 249 -13.00 -18.07 4.14
CA ASP A 249 -14.24 -17.72 4.82
C ASP A 249 -14.93 -16.49 4.21
N LYS A 250 -14.31 -15.84 3.20
CA LYS A 250 -14.79 -14.61 2.52
C LYS A 250 -15.09 -13.44 3.47
N GLU A 251 -14.45 -13.43 4.64
CA GLU A 251 -14.71 -12.43 5.67
C GLU A 251 -14.26 -11.02 5.24
N TYR A 252 -13.32 -10.92 4.29
CA TYR A 252 -12.90 -9.64 3.69
C TYR A 252 -14.01 -8.98 2.85
N ILE A 253 -15.07 -9.70 2.48
CA ILE A 253 -16.26 -9.17 1.81
C ILE A 253 -17.32 -8.78 2.83
N ASN A 254 -17.60 -9.66 3.79
CA ASN A 254 -18.76 -9.54 4.69
C ASN A 254 -18.45 -8.79 6.01
N GLY A 255 -17.19 -8.63 6.37
CA GLY A 255 -16.75 -8.13 7.68
C GLY A 255 -15.42 -7.38 7.65
N ALA A 256 -15.12 -6.69 6.54
CA ALA A 256 -13.86 -5.97 6.36
C ALA A 256 -13.55 -4.98 7.49
N ASN A 257 -14.57 -4.35 8.06
CA ASN A 257 -14.46 -3.45 9.22
C ASN A 257 -13.91 -4.11 10.50
N HIS A 258 -14.14 -5.41 10.69
CA HIS A 258 -13.63 -6.16 11.84
C HIS A 258 -12.25 -6.77 11.58
N LEU A 259 -11.92 -7.05 10.32
CA LEU A 259 -10.66 -7.67 9.93
C LEU A 259 -9.56 -6.68 9.57
N SER A 260 -9.96 -5.50 9.12
CA SER A 260 -9.07 -4.44 8.68
C SER A 260 -9.71 -3.10 9.05
N PRO A 261 -9.75 -2.77 10.35
CA PRO A 261 -10.38 -1.54 10.82
C PRO A 261 -9.78 -0.29 10.19
N GLN A 262 -8.51 -0.37 9.73
CA GLN A 262 -7.86 0.71 8.99
C GLN A 262 -8.19 0.70 7.49
N TYR A 263 -8.59 -0.45 6.93
CA TYR A 263 -8.92 -0.64 5.51
C TYR A 263 -10.26 -1.35 5.30
N VAL A 264 -11.34 -0.65 5.62
CA VAL A 264 -12.69 -1.22 5.69
C VAL A 264 -13.29 -1.63 4.33
N ARG A 265 -12.63 -1.37 3.20
CA ARG A 265 -13.16 -1.64 1.85
C ARG A 265 -12.59 -2.94 1.28
N PRO A 266 -13.43 -3.86 0.77
CA PRO A 266 -12.95 -5.09 0.13
C PRO A 266 -11.95 -4.86 -1.02
N SER A 267 -12.14 -3.78 -1.79
CA SER A 267 -11.23 -3.36 -2.88
C SER A 267 -9.80 -3.15 -2.38
N VAL A 268 -9.64 -2.55 -1.20
CA VAL A 268 -8.33 -2.30 -0.58
C VAL A 268 -7.72 -3.59 -0.07
N VAL A 269 -8.50 -4.47 0.56
CA VAL A 269 -8.00 -5.78 1.03
C VAL A 269 -7.52 -6.64 -0.15
N LEU A 270 -8.29 -6.69 -1.24
CA LEU A 270 -7.91 -7.41 -2.47
C LEU A 270 -6.65 -6.85 -3.11
N TYR A 271 -6.46 -5.52 -3.09
CA TYR A 271 -5.23 -4.88 -3.54
C TYR A 271 -4.00 -5.33 -2.74
N HIS A 272 -4.14 -5.51 -1.43
CA HIS A 272 -3.06 -5.99 -0.57
C HIS A 272 -2.72 -7.46 -0.85
N PHE A 273 -3.74 -8.32 -0.99
CA PHE A 273 -3.53 -9.73 -1.33
C PHE A 273 -2.89 -9.89 -2.70
N SER A 274 -3.37 -9.17 -3.72
CA SER A 274 -2.79 -9.23 -5.05
C SER A 274 -1.34 -8.74 -5.07
N ARG A 275 -1.01 -7.70 -4.29
CA ARG A 275 0.37 -7.21 -4.16
C ARG A 275 1.30 -8.27 -3.55
N LEU A 276 0.88 -8.91 -2.46
CA LEU A 276 1.64 -10.01 -1.84
C LEU A 276 1.89 -11.14 -2.84
N MET A 277 0.83 -11.60 -3.51
CA MET A 277 0.90 -12.73 -4.43
C MET A 277 1.72 -12.44 -5.69
N ALA A 278 1.75 -11.18 -6.15
CA ALA A 278 2.48 -10.79 -7.36
C ALA A 278 4.01 -10.79 -7.16
N LEU A 279 4.50 -10.62 -5.94
CA LEU A 279 5.94 -10.59 -5.66
C LEU A 279 6.57 -11.97 -5.87
N LYS A 280 6.00 -12.99 -5.23
CA LYS A 280 6.45 -14.38 -5.33
C LYS A 280 5.29 -15.33 -4.99
N PRO A 281 5.04 -16.38 -5.81
CA PRO A 281 3.99 -17.35 -5.53
C PRO A 281 4.10 -17.98 -4.14
N ILE A 282 2.99 -18.00 -3.40
CA ILE A 282 2.82 -18.72 -2.14
C ILE A 282 1.79 -19.84 -2.38
N PRO A 283 2.15 -21.13 -2.33
CA PRO A 283 1.27 -22.24 -2.73
C PRO A 283 -0.14 -22.19 -2.14
N GLU A 284 -0.24 -21.84 -0.86
CA GLU A 284 -1.51 -21.74 -0.15
C GLU A 284 -2.41 -20.63 -0.71
N LEU A 285 -1.84 -19.47 -1.07
CA LEU A 285 -2.60 -18.37 -1.69
C LEU A 285 -2.87 -18.63 -3.17
N GLU A 286 -1.94 -19.27 -3.88
CA GLU A 286 -2.11 -19.66 -5.28
C GLU A 286 -3.31 -20.59 -5.46
N SER A 287 -3.53 -21.51 -4.52
CA SER A 287 -4.71 -22.38 -4.51
C SER A 287 -6.04 -21.62 -4.39
N LEU A 288 -6.00 -20.37 -3.89
CA LEU A 288 -7.18 -19.51 -3.69
C LEU A 288 -7.33 -18.44 -4.78
N LYS A 289 -6.35 -18.31 -5.69
CA LYS A 289 -6.30 -17.24 -6.72
C LYS A 289 -7.56 -17.19 -7.58
N ALA A 290 -8.06 -18.33 -8.05
CA ALA A 290 -9.23 -18.36 -8.92
C ALA A 290 -10.47 -17.75 -8.23
N SER A 291 -10.69 -18.07 -6.95
CA SER A 291 -11.79 -17.47 -6.18
C SER A 291 -11.60 -15.98 -5.95
N LEU A 292 -10.35 -15.53 -5.71
CA LEU A 292 -10.06 -14.09 -5.54
C LEU A 292 -10.30 -13.30 -6.84
N VAL A 293 -9.92 -13.87 -7.99
CA VAL A 293 -10.18 -13.28 -9.32
C VAL A 293 -11.68 -13.13 -9.54
N GLU A 294 -12.46 -14.20 -9.35
CA GLU A 294 -13.92 -14.17 -9.55
C GLU A 294 -14.60 -13.09 -8.68
N GLU A 295 -14.25 -13.02 -7.39
CA GLU A 295 -14.81 -12.00 -6.50
C GLU A 295 -14.36 -10.58 -6.88
N THR A 296 -13.14 -10.42 -7.37
CA THR A 296 -12.62 -9.13 -7.82
C THR A 296 -13.32 -8.64 -9.09
N GLU A 297 -13.57 -9.53 -10.05
CA GLU A 297 -14.34 -9.20 -11.27
C GLU A 297 -15.77 -8.81 -10.93
N LYS A 298 -16.41 -9.54 -9.99
CA LYS A 298 -17.75 -9.21 -9.51
C LYS A 298 -17.80 -7.84 -8.84
N LEU A 299 -16.90 -7.58 -7.88
CA LEU A 299 -16.81 -6.28 -7.22
C LEU A 299 -16.50 -5.15 -8.19
N LEU A 300 -15.69 -5.39 -9.22
CA LEU A 300 -15.35 -4.39 -10.22
C LEU A 300 -16.58 -4.03 -11.07
N LYS A 301 -17.39 -5.02 -11.45
CA LYS A 301 -18.62 -4.81 -12.19
C LYS A 301 -19.66 -4.01 -11.39
N ASP A 302 -19.69 -4.20 -10.07
CA ASP A 302 -20.66 -3.57 -9.17
C ASP A 302 -20.16 -2.23 -8.60
N SER A 303 -18.93 -1.81 -8.90
CA SER A 303 -18.32 -0.61 -8.33
C SER A 303 -18.57 0.65 -9.16
N ASP A 304 -19.15 1.66 -8.52
CA ASP A 304 -19.33 3.00 -9.09
C ASP A 304 -18.17 3.97 -8.76
N LEU A 305 -17.30 3.60 -7.83
CA LEU A 305 -16.27 4.51 -7.30
C LEU A 305 -14.94 4.29 -8.02
N PHE A 306 -14.41 5.37 -8.60
CA PHE A 306 -13.25 5.27 -9.50
C PHE A 306 -12.02 4.68 -8.81
N MET A 307 -11.75 5.04 -7.55
CA MET A 307 -10.61 4.47 -6.81
C MET A 307 -10.78 2.96 -6.58
N ASP A 308 -11.99 2.47 -6.30
CA ASP A 308 -12.24 1.03 -6.20
C ASP A 308 -11.99 0.34 -7.53
N GLN A 309 -12.46 0.92 -8.63
CA GLN A 309 -12.21 0.38 -9.98
C GLN A 309 -10.71 0.31 -10.28
N VAL A 310 -9.93 1.33 -9.92
CA VAL A 310 -8.46 1.34 -10.07
C VAL A 310 -7.82 0.23 -9.23
N LEU A 311 -8.19 0.09 -7.96
CA LEU A 311 -7.63 -0.92 -7.05
C LEU A 311 -7.96 -2.34 -7.53
N LEU A 312 -9.21 -2.62 -7.89
CA LEU A 312 -9.67 -3.93 -8.35
C LEU A 312 -9.06 -4.29 -9.71
N SER A 313 -8.99 -3.33 -10.64
CA SER A 313 -8.33 -3.53 -11.94
C SER A 313 -6.83 -3.82 -11.76
N THR A 314 -6.17 -3.12 -10.84
CA THR A 314 -4.76 -3.36 -10.51
C THR A 314 -4.57 -4.76 -9.90
N SER A 315 -5.50 -5.21 -9.06
CA SER A 315 -5.48 -6.58 -8.52
C SER A 315 -5.60 -7.65 -9.60
N LEU A 316 -6.51 -7.47 -10.56
CA LEU A 316 -6.65 -8.39 -11.70
C LEU A 316 -5.38 -8.46 -12.53
N LEU A 317 -4.79 -7.31 -12.86
CA LEU A 317 -3.53 -7.24 -13.61
C LEU A 317 -2.40 -8.00 -12.90
N ARG A 318 -2.30 -7.88 -11.58
CA ARG A 318 -1.31 -8.61 -10.75
C ARG A 318 -1.52 -10.12 -10.75
N TRP A 319 -2.75 -10.58 -10.92
CA TRP A 319 -3.06 -12.01 -11.09
C TRP A 319 -3.03 -12.47 -12.55
N GLY A 320 -2.62 -11.60 -13.49
CA GLY A 320 -2.50 -11.93 -14.90
C GLY A 320 -3.83 -11.90 -15.67
N VAL A 321 -4.86 -11.26 -15.11
CA VAL A 321 -6.18 -11.11 -15.72
C VAL A 321 -6.32 -9.69 -16.27
N GLN A 322 -6.78 -9.57 -17.51
CA GLN A 322 -7.01 -8.28 -18.15
C GLN A 322 -8.36 -7.70 -17.68
N PRO A 323 -8.36 -6.56 -16.96
CA PRO A 323 -9.60 -5.91 -16.54
C PRO A 323 -10.31 -5.26 -17.73
N PRO A 324 -11.62 -4.98 -17.62
CA PRO A 324 -12.31 -4.12 -18.58
C PRO A 324 -11.65 -2.74 -18.64
N ASN A 325 -11.69 -2.11 -19.82
CA ASN A 325 -11.23 -0.73 -19.98
C ASN A 325 -12.02 0.19 -19.06
N LEU A 326 -11.34 0.86 -18.14
CA LEU A 326 -11.95 1.90 -17.32
C LEU A 326 -12.20 3.12 -18.21
N ALA A 327 -13.43 3.64 -18.18
CA ALA A 327 -13.69 4.93 -18.79
C ALA A 327 -12.86 5.99 -18.03
N PRO A 328 -12.15 6.89 -18.72
CA PRO A 328 -11.45 7.96 -18.04
C PRO A 328 -12.45 8.74 -17.20
N HIS A 329 -12.19 8.83 -15.90
CA HIS A 329 -13.07 9.49 -14.95
C HIS A 329 -13.28 10.94 -15.42
N LYS A 330 -14.53 11.26 -15.80
CA LYS A 330 -14.93 12.62 -16.21
C LYS A 330 -15.02 13.52 -14.97
N THR A 331 -13.91 13.71 -14.26
CA THR A 331 -13.88 14.63 -13.11
C THR A 331 -13.91 16.07 -13.57
N LYS A 332 -14.68 16.90 -12.85
CA LYS A 332 -14.73 18.35 -13.06
C LYS A 332 -13.61 19.09 -12.30
N GLY A 333 -12.77 18.38 -11.52
CA GLY A 333 -11.65 18.95 -10.78
C GLY A 333 -11.06 18.02 -9.71
N LEU A 334 -10.03 18.51 -9.02
CA LEU A 334 -9.24 17.78 -8.02
C LEU A 334 -10.05 17.34 -6.78
N ALA A 335 -11.02 18.14 -6.35
CA ALA A 335 -11.90 17.82 -5.22
C ALA A 335 -12.70 16.53 -5.49
N THR A 336 -13.23 16.37 -6.70
CA THR A 336 -14.00 15.18 -7.09
C THR A 336 -13.18 13.89 -7.23
N LEU A 337 -11.84 13.94 -7.26
CA LEU A 337 -11.00 12.73 -7.35
C LEU A 337 -10.49 12.24 -5.98
N ILE A 338 -10.60 13.09 -4.95
CA ILE A 338 -10.21 12.80 -3.55
C ILE A 338 -11.45 12.47 -2.71
N GLU A 339 -12.64 12.92 -3.14
CA GLU A 339 -13.90 12.80 -2.40
C GLU A 339 -14.88 11.73 -2.94
N ASP A 340 -14.59 11.12 -4.09
CA ASP A 340 -15.22 9.87 -4.61
C ASP A 340 -14.25 8.68 -4.42
#